data_AF-A0A831XVI6-F1
#
_entry.id   AF-A0A831XVI6-F1
#
_cell.length_a   1.000
_cell.length_b   1.000
_cell.length_c   1.000
_cell.angle_alpha   90.00
_cell.angle_beta   90.00
_cell.angle_gamma   90.00
#
_symmetry.space_group_name_H-M   'P 1'
#
loop_
_entity.id
_entity.type
_entity.pdbx_description
1 polymer ?
#
loop_
_entity_poly.entity_id
_entity_poly.type
_entity_poly.pdbx_seq_one_letter_code
_entity_poly.pdbx_strand_id
1 'polypeptide(L)'
;MATTDTRPIIESMRREVLADRFRRFVPHGALEEMWDIDGLTAHLKEDFGLDFPLQQWLDEDDELTDETLIDKIIDTAQRHYEAKEKLVGEDNLRQFEKGVLLQVLDAQWKEHLAAMDYLRQSIGLRGYAQKNPTQEYKREAFEMFGKMIDDMNYEIIRTLTRLQIAAPEGMEQDQINEMLDELVDNPRVDPSQLRTRHESVSTFADAEEEAPADRPSGPGSPGDEEAPTRPVRRETPKIGRNDPCHCGSGKKFKHCCGKL
;
A
#
# COMPACT_ATOMS: atom_id res chain seq x y z
N MET A 1 22.97 26.28 -3.66
CA MET A 1 22.24 25.83 -2.47
C MET A 1 21.45 24.62 -2.89
N ALA A 2 21.86 23.43 -2.50
CA ALA A 2 21.11 22.22 -2.82
C ALA A 2 19.75 22.33 -2.13
N THR A 3 18.67 22.25 -2.90
CA THR A 3 17.30 22.21 -2.38
C THR A 3 17.19 21.03 -1.41
N THR A 4 17.15 21.33 -0.11
CA THR A 4 17.00 20.30 0.92
C THR A 4 15.65 19.60 0.78
N ASP A 5 14.66 20.31 0.25
CA ASP A 5 13.30 19.81 0.05
C ASP A 5 13.03 19.43 -1.42
N THR A 6 12.69 18.16 -1.62
CA THR A 6 12.33 17.55 -2.92
C THR A 6 10.83 17.57 -3.18
N ARG A 7 10.00 17.86 -2.16
CA ARG A 7 8.54 17.79 -2.24
C ARG A 7 7.92 18.58 -3.40
N PRO A 8 8.24 19.88 -3.60
CA PRO A 8 7.61 20.66 -4.67
C PRO A 8 7.98 20.15 -6.06
N ILE A 9 9.18 19.56 -6.20
CA ILE A 9 9.65 18.99 -7.46
C ILE A 9 8.83 17.72 -7.77
N ILE A 10 8.71 16.81 -6.80
CA ILE A 10 7.96 15.57 -6.95
C ILE A 10 6.46 15.83 -7.16
N GLU A 11 5.90 16.84 -6.48
CA GLU A 11 4.49 17.22 -6.67
C GLU A 11 4.22 17.74 -8.10
N SER A 12 5.08 18.60 -8.63
CA SER A 12 4.99 19.08 -10.01
C SER A 12 5.13 17.93 -11.01
N MET A 13 6.14 17.07 -10.82
CA MET A 13 6.37 15.90 -11.67
C MET A 13 5.17 14.94 -11.66
N ARG A 14 4.56 14.68 -10.49
CA ARG A 14 3.38 13.83 -10.38
C ARG A 14 2.20 14.40 -11.16
N ARG A 15 1.94 15.70 -11.02
CA ARG A 15 0.87 16.38 -11.76
C ARG A 15 1.07 16.25 -13.27
N GLU A 16 2.28 16.54 -13.77
CA GLU A 16 2.60 16.44 -15.19
C GLU A 16 2.48 15.01 -15.72
N VAL A 17 3.04 14.03 -14.99
CA VAL A 17 3.02 12.62 -15.40
C VAL A 17 1.61 12.05 -15.43
N LEU A 18 0.82 12.28 -14.37
CA LEU A 18 -0.56 11.81 -14.34
C LEU A 18 -1.40 12.50 -15.42
N ALA A 19 -1.16 13.78 -15.68
CA ALA A 19 -1.84 14.50 -16.74
C ALA A 19 -1.53 13.95 -18.13
N ASP A 20 -0.26 13.76 -18.46
CA ASP A 20 0.13 13.20 -19.76
C ASP A 20 -0.48 11.81 -19.97
N ARG A 21 -0.47 10.96 -18.92
CA ARG A 21 -1.06 9.62 -19.01
C ARG A 21 -2.57 9.65 -19.15
N PHE A 22 -3.25 10.47 -18.36
CA PHE A 22 -4.69 10.66 -18.46
C PHE A 22 -5.10 11.08 -19.89
N ARG A 23 -4.38 12.03 -20.49
CA ARG A 23 -4.70 12.56 -21.83
C ARG A 23 -4.56 11.55 -22.97
N ARG A 24 -3.83 10.45 -22.76
CA ARG A 24 -3.75 9.35 -23.74
C ARG A 24 -5.04 8.54 -23.82
N PHE A 25 -5.78 8.44 -22.71
CA PHE A 25 -7.05 7.71 -22.61
C PHE A 25 -8.27 8.62 -22.70
N VAL A 26 -8.12 9.89 -22.28
CA VAL A 26 -9.16 10.92 -22.29
C VAL A 26 -8.65 12.17 -23.02
N PRO A 27 -8.79 12.21 -24.37
CA PRO A 27 -8.37 13.37 -25.15
C PRO A 27 -9.17 14.62 -24.80
N HIS A 28 -8.53 15.79 -24.90
CA HIS A 28 -9.19 17.08 -24.63
C HIS A 28 -10.44 17.29 -25.49
N GLY A 29 -11.58 17.58 -24.84
CA GLY A 29 -12.85 17.86 -25.51
C GLY A 29 -13.47 16.66 -26.22
N ALA A 30 -13.01 15.44 -25.96
CA ALA A 30 -13.67 14.23 -26.42
C ALA A 30 -14.97 14.01 -25.64
N LEU A 31 -15.99 13.49 -26.33
CA LEU A 31 -17.24 13.04 -25.71
C LEU A 31 -16.95 11.91 -24.71
N GLU A 32 -17.73 11.83 -23.64
CA GLU A 32 -17.61 10.82 -22.58
C GLU A 32 -17.64 9.38 -23.12
N GLU A 33 -18.41 9.12 -24.18
CA GLU A 33 -18.47 7.81 -24.83
C GLU A 33 -17.15 7.36 -25.48
N MET A 34 -16.23 8.30 -25.75
CA MET A 34 -14.92 8.03 -26.34
C MET A 34 -13.83 7.83 -25.28
N TRP A 35 -14.16 7.94 -23.99
CA TRP A 35 -13.21 7.78 -22.90
C TRP A 35 -12.93 6.31 -22.65
N ASP A 36 -11.64 5.93 -22.64
CA ASP A 36 -11.22 4.58 -22.27
C ASP A 36 -10.93 4.49 -20.77
N ILE A 37 -12.00 4.40 -19.97
CA ILE A 37 -11.93 4.37 -18.50
C ILE A 37 -11.37 3.05 -17.98
N ASP A 38 -11.71 1.93 -18.63
CA ASP A 38 -11.21 0.61 -18.27
C ASP A 38 -9.69 0.53 -18.52
N GLY A 39 -9.23 1.00 -19.67
CA GLY A 39 -7.81 1.08 -20.02
C GLY A 39 -7.04 2.01 -19.08
N LEU A 40 -7.61 3.17 -18.75
CA LEU A 40 -7.02 4.09 -17.78
C LEU A 40 -6.89 3.46 -16.39
N THR A 41 -7.94 2.80 -15.89
CA THR A 41 -7.93 2.14 -14.57
C THR A 41 -6.88 1.04 -14.52
N ALA A 42 -6.80 0.20 -15.56
CA ALA A 42 -5.80 -0.85 -15.66
C ALA A 42 -4.37 -0.28 -15.71
N HIS A 43 -4.13 0.76 -16.51
CA HIS A 43 -2.81 1.40 -16.61
C HIS A 43 -2.39 2.08 -15.30
N LEU A 44 -3.32 2.74 -14.59
CA LEU A 44 -3.01 3.37 -13.31
C LEU A 44 -2.65 2.33 -12.24
N LYS A 45 -3.39 1.21 -12.21
CA LYS A 45 -3.12 0.09 -11.30
C LYS A 45 -1.81 -0.61 -11.62
N GLU A 46 -1.55 -0.88 -12.90
CA GLU A 46 -0.29 -1.49 -13.31
C GLU A 46 0.85 -0.55 -12.94
N ASP A 47 0.92 0.66 -13.47
CA ASP A 47 2.13 1.47 -13.34
C ASP A 47 2.32 2.10 -11.96
N PHE A 48 1.27 2.61 -11.35
CA PHE A 48 1.37 3.31 -10.07
C PHE A 48 1.02 2.42 -8.87
N GLY A 49 0.37 1.26 -9.09
CA GLY A 49 -0.07 0.40 -7.99
C GLY A 49 -1.22 1.00 -7.18
N LEU A 50 -1.93 1.98 -7.74
CA LEU A 50 -3.07 2.64 -7.12
C LEU A 50 -4.35 2.14 -7.77
N ASP A 51 -5.32 1.75 -6.95
CA ASP A 51 -6.65 1.37 -7.42
C ASP A 51 -7.55 2.62 -7.39
N PHE A 52 -8.10 2.98 -8.53
CA PHE A 52 -9.00 4.12 -8.65
C PHE A 52 -10.35 3.61 -9.16
N PRO A 53 -11.44 3.77 -8.39
CA PRO A 53 -12.77 3.41 -8.84
C PRO A 53 -13.34 4.48 -9.78
N LEU A 54 -12.67 4.69 -10.93
CA LEU A 54 -13.01 5.75 -11.88
C LEU A 54 -14.44 5.61 -12.42
N GLN A 55 -14.87 4.38 -12.70
CA GLN A 55 -16.23 4.10 -13.18
C GLN A 55 -17.28 4.53 -12.15
N GLN A 56 -17.06 4.23 -10.87
CA GLN A 56 -17.98 4.62 -9.79
C GLN A 56 -18.05 6.14 -9.65
N TRP A 57 -16.93 6.84 -9.82
CA TRP A 57 -16.92 8.30 -9.76
C TRP A 57 -17.70 8.96 -10.89
N LEU A 58 -17.76 8.33 -12.07
CA LEU A 58 -18.56 8.80 -13.20
C LEU A 58 -20.03 8.45 -13.01
N ASP A 59 -20.34 7.26 -12.48
CA ASP A 59 -21.71 6.83 -12.20
C ASP A 59 -22.38 7.64 -11.07
N GLU A 60 -21.59 8.16 -10.11
CA GLU A 60 -22.06 8.96 -8.98
C GLU A 60 -22.26 10.45 -9.30
N ASP A 61 -21.53 10.99 -10.28
CA ASP A 61 -21.48 12.41 -10.58
C ASP A 61 -21.52 12.66 -12.10
N ASP A 62 -22.71 12.97 -12.61
CA ASP A 62 -22.95 13.27 -14.02
C ASP A 62 -22.35 14.62 -14.48
N GLU A 63 -21.84 15.47 -13.56
CA GLU A 63 -21.20 16.75 -13.90
C GLU A 63 -19.66 16.63 -14.02
N LEU A 64 -19.13 15.41 -13.92
CA LEU A 64 -17.68 15.18 -13.89
C LEU A 64 -17.04 15.38 -15.27
N THR A 65 -16.53 16.58 -15.51
CA THR A 65 -15.73 16.90 -16.69
C THR A 65 -14.34 16.25 -16.67
N ASP A 66 -13.69 16.22 -17.84
CA ASP A 66 -12.31 15.73 -17.99
C ASP A 66 -11.31 16.49 -17.12
N GLU A 67 -11.48 17.80 -16.94
CA GLU A 67 -10.65 18.64 -16.06
C GLU A 67 -10.86 18.37 -14.57
N THR A 68 -12.10 18.12 -14.16
CA THR A 68 -12.38 17.77 -12.75
C THR A 68 -11.95 16.35 -12.40
N LEU A 69 -12.04 15.41 -13.36
CA LEU A 69 -11.64 14.03 -13.18
C LEU A 69 -10.12 13.91 -12.96
N ILE A 70 -9.33 14.56 -13.80
CA ILE A 70 -7.86 14.56 -13.67
C ILE A 70 -7.42 15.18 -12.33
N ASP A 71 -8.03 16.28 -11.90
CA ASP A 71 -7.72 16.90 -10.61
C ASP A 71 -8.08 15.96 -9.43
N LYS A 72 -9.20 15.24 -9.52
CA LYS A 72 -9.59 14.22 -8.52
C LYS A 72 -8.59 13.06 -8.45
N ILE A 73 -8.05 12.61 -9.59
CA ILE A 73 -7.00 11.58 -9.64
C ILE A 73 -5.71 12.09 -9.00
N ILE A 74 -5.28 13.30 -9.36
CA ILE A 74 -4.05 13.90 -8.81
C ILE A 74 -4.16 14.09 -7.29
N ASP A 75 -5.30 14.58 -6.81
CA ASP A 75 -5.53 14.78 -5.38
C ASP A 75 -5.57 13.45 -4.61
N THR A 76 -6.22 12.43 -5.17
CA THR A 76 -6.19 11.08 -4.57
C THR A 76 -4.76 10.53 -4.50
N ALA A 77 -3.98 10.66 -5.58
CA ALA A 77 -2.57 10.25 -5.60
C ALA A 77 -1.71 11.04 -4.60
N GLN A 78 -2.01 12.33 -4.40
CA GLN A 78 -1.38 13.16 -3.37
C GLN A 78 -1.69 12.62 -1.96
N ARG A 79 -2.94 12.27 -1.67
CA ARG A 79 -3.33 11.70 -0.37
C ARG A 79 -2.63 10.37 -0.09
N HIS A 80 -2.53 9.48 -1.07
CA HIS A 80 -1.74 8.24 -0.93
C HIS A 80 -0.28 8.53 -0.59
N TYR A 81 0.31 9.52 -1.23
CA TYR A 81 1.68 9.91 -0.95
C TYR A 81 1.83 10.48 0.48
N GLU A 82 0.91 11.34 0.93
CA GLU A 82 0.91 11.89 2.29
C GLU A 82 0.68 10.81 3.36
N ALA A 83 -0.17 9.82 3.09
CA ALA A 83 -0.35 8.65 3.94
C ALA A 83 0.96 7.87 4.10
N LYS A 84 1.68 7.64 2.99
CA LYS A 84 3.01 7.01 3.02
C LYS A 84 4.03 7.86 3.80
N GLU A 85 4.01 9.18 3.64
CA GLU A 85 4.89 10.09 4.36
C GLU A 85 4.70 10.02 5.89
N LYS A 86 3.45 9.92 6.35
CA LYS A 86 3.13 9.74 7.79
C LYS A 86 3.68 8.43 8.36
N LEU A 87 3.71 7.36 7.58
CA LEU A 87 4.19 6.04 8.02
C LEU A 87 5.71 5.91 7.98
N VAL A 88 6.36 6.40 6.93
CA VAL A 88 7.82 6.29 6.73
C VAL A 88 8.61 7.34 7.51
N GLY A 89 7.98 8.50 7.74
CA GLY A 89 8.61 9.70 8.27
C GLY A 89 9.25 10.56 7.18
N GLU A 90 9.21 11.87 7.38
CA GLU A 90 9.62 12.88 6.40
C GLU A 90 11.10 12.75 5.98
N ASP A 91 12.02 12.63 6.95
CA ASP A 91 13.46 12.59 6.68
C ASP A 91 13.86 11.37 5.82
N ASN A 92 13.31 10.20 6.15
CA ASN A 92 13.57 8.96 5.42
C ASN A 92 13.01 9.04 3.99
N LEU A 93 11.80 9.59 3.84
CA LEU A 93 11.18 9.74 2.53
C LEU A 93 11.97 10.73 1.66
N ARG A 94 12.41 11.87 2.20
CA ARG A 94 13.22 12.85 1.45
C ARG A 94 14.57 12.30 1.01
N GLN A 95 15.22 11.47 1.84
CA GLN A 95 16.46 10.80 1.45
C GLN A 95 16.21 9.77 0.34
N PHE A 96 15.13 9.00 0.46
CA PHE A 96 14.73 8.04 -0.55
C PHE A 96 14.42 8.71 -1.90
N GLU A 97 13.63 9.79 -1.88
CA GLU A 97 13.32 10.58 -3.08
C GLU A 97 14.57 11.07 -3.80
N LYS A 98 15.54 11.60 -3.06
CA LYS A 98 16.82 12.03 -3.62
C LYS A 98 17.59 10.87 -4.23
N GLY A 99 17.59 9.72 -3.56
CA GLY A 99 18.22 8.50 -4.07
C GLY A 99 17.62 8.07 -5.40
N VAL A 100 16.28 8.00 -5.48
CA VAL A 100 15.55 7.64 -6.71
C VAL A 100 15.79 8.67 -7.81
N LEU A 101 15.69 9.97 -7.52
CA LEU A 101 15.95 11.05 -8.47
C LEU A 101 17.34 10.91 -9.11
N LEU A 102 18.39 10.74 -8.29
CA LEU A 102 19.76 10.61 -8.78
C LEU A 102 19.96 9.32 -9.57
N GLN A 103 19.42 8.19 -9.09
CA GLN A 103 19.56 6.90 -9.76
C GLN A 103 18.90 6.91 -11.15
N VAL A 104 17.67 7.44 -11.25
CA VAL A 104 16.94 7.49 -12.52
C VAL A 104 17.58 8.51 -13.46
N LEU A 105 18.01 9.67 -12.97
CA LEU A 105 18.73 10.67 -13.75
C LEU A 105 20.01 10.08 -14.36
N ASP A 106 20.82 9.41 -13.56
CA ASP A 106 22.07 8.80 -14.03
C ASP A 106 21.83 7.71 -15.09
N ALA A 107 20.76 6.93 -14.95
CA ALA A 107 20.39 5.91 -15.92
C ALA A 107 19.93 6.52 -17.25
N GLN A 108 18.98 7.46 -17.20
CA GLN A 108 18.43 8.14 -18.38
C GLN A 108 19.48 8.96 -19.12
N TRP A 109 20.37 9.63 -18.38
CA TRP A 109 21.44 10.42 -18.97
C TRP A 109 22.46 9.55 -19.72
N LYS A 110 22.84 8.40 -19.18
CA LYS A 110 23.75 7.46 -19.87
C LYS A 110 23.13 6.93 -21.16
N GLU A 111 21.84 6.57 -21.13
CA GLU A 111 21.11 6.12 -22.31
C GLU A 111 21.04 7.24 -23.37
N HIS A 112 20.75 8.47 -22.95
CA HIS A 112 20.73 9.62 -23.85
C HIS A 112 22.09 9.90 -24.48
N LEU A 113 23.19 9.86 -23.73
CA LEU A 113 24.53 10.02 -24.28
C LEU A 113 24.85 8.95 -25.34
N ALA A 114 24.51 7.69 -25.07
CA ALA A 114 24.66 6.61 -26.04
C ALA A 114 23.83 6.88 -27.31
N ALA A 115 22.56 7.28 -27.15
CA ALA A 115 21.66 7.60 -28.26
C ALA A 115 22.17 8.79 -29.09
N MET A 116 22.76 9.79 -28.45
CA MET A 116 23.37 10.95 -29.09
C MET A 116 24.62 10.59 -29.92
N ASP A 117 25.43 9.65 -29.45
CA ASP A 117 26.57 9.13 -30.22
C ASP A 117 26.09 8.38 -31.49
N TYR A 118 25.02 7.58 -31.40
CA TYR A 118 24.42 6.94 -32.57
C TYR A 118 23.80 7.94 -33.55
N LEU A 119 23.10 8.96 -33.04
CA LEU A 119 22.54 10.03 -33.87
C LEU A 119 23.64 10.75 -34.65
N ARG A 120 24.76 11.06 -33.99
CA ARG A 120 25.91 11.72 -34.61
C ARG A 120 26.52 10.90 -35.75
N GLN A 121 26.55 9.57 -35.63
CA GLN A 121 27.06 8.68 -36.68
C GLN A 121 26.09 8.57 -37.87
N SER A 122 24.79 8.55 -37.61
CA SER A 122 23.76 8.35 -38.66
C SER A 122 23.38 9.64 -39.41
N ILE A 123 23.56 10.82 -38.81
CA ILE A 123 23.12 12.10 -39.40
C ILE A 123 23.82 12.43 -40.74
N GLY A 124 25.02 11.87 -40.97
CA GLY A 124 25.77 12.05 -42.22
C GLY A 124 24.98 11.59 -43.45
N LEU A 125 24.11 10.59 -43.30
CA LEU A 125 23.26 10.08 -44.38
C LEU A 125 22.17 11.08 -44.81
N ARG A 126 21.83 12.07 -43.98
CA ARG A 126 20.83 13.10 -44.30
C ARG A 126 21.33 14.19 -45.23
N GLY A 127 22.65 14.34 -45.33
CA GLY A 127 23.28 15.19 -46.33
C GLY A 127 22.92 14.77 -47.76
N TYR A 128 22.65 13.48 -47.99
CA TYR A 128 22.18 12.97 -49.28
C TYR A 128 20.77 13.46 -49.65
N ALA A 129 19.94 13.80 -48.65
CA ALA A 129 18.61 14.36 -48.84
C ALA A 129 18.62 15.90 -48.98
N GLN A 130 19.80 16.52 -49.19
CA GLN A 130 20.00 17.98 -49.32
C GLN A 130 19.55 18.79 -48.08
N LYS A 131 19.30 18.14 -46.94
CA LYS A 131 19.05 18.80 -45.66
C LYS A 131 20.37 19.12 -44.98
N ASN A 132 20.42 20.22 -44.23
CA ASN A 132 21.61 20.60 -43.46
C ASN A 132 21.79 19.64 -42.26
N PRO A 133 22.83 18.78 -42.22
CA PRO A 133 22.96 17.77 -41.18
C PRO A 133 23.07 18.35 -39.78
N THR A 134 23.66 19.54 -39.64
CA THR A 134 23.83 20.18 -38.33
C THR A 134 22.51 20.67 -37.74
N GLN A 135 21.60 21.14 -38.58
CA GLN A 135 20.27 21.59 -38.13
C GLN A 135 19.38 20.39 -37.80
N GLU A 136 19.43 19.34 -38.62
CA GLU A 136 18.71 18.09 -38.37
C GLU A 136 19.15 17.43 -37.07
N TYR A 137 20.47 17.35 -36.84
CA TYR A 137 21.03 16.85 -35.58
C TYR A 137 20.48 17.62 -34.37
N LYS A 138 20.51 18.96 -34.41
CA LYS A 138 20.01 19.78 -33.30
C LYS A 138 18.53 19.57 -33.04
N ARG A 139 17.71 19.46 -34.10
CA ARG A 139 16.27 19.24 -33.96
C ARG A 139 15.99 17.91 -33.28
N GLU A 140 16.61 16.83 -33.76
CA GLU A 140 16.36 15.50 -33.21
C GLU A 140 16.99 15.31 -31.83
N ALA A 141 18.18 15.86 -31.60
CA ALA A 141 18.80 15.85 -30.28
C ALA A 141 17.90 16.51 -29.24
N PHE A 142 17.27 17.64 -29.59
CA PHE A 142 16.36 18.34 -28.69
C PHE A 142 15.07 17.56 -28.44
N GLU A 143 14.49 16.95 -29.48
CA GLU A 143 13.32 16.08 -29.35
C GLU A 143 13.61 14.86 -28.46
N MET A 144 14.76 14.21 -28.66
CA MET A 144 15.22 13.09 -27.83
C MET A 144 15.49 13.52 -26.39
N PHE A 145 16.00 14.74 -26.17
CA PHE A 145 16.19 15.28 -24.83
C PHE A 145 14.86 15.54 -24.12
N GLY A 146 13.87 16.12 -24.81
CA GLY A 146 12.52 16.30 -24.26
C GLY A 146 11.91 14.97 -23.83
N LYS A 147 11.95 13.97 -24.73
CA LYS A 147 11.50 12.62 -24.41
C LYS A 147 12.23 11.99 -23.22
N MET A 148 13.55 12.18 -23.12
CA MET A 148 14.34 11.69 -21.98
C MET A 148 13.85 12.31 -20.66
N ILE A 149 13.52 13.61 -20.64
CA ILE A 149 12.99 14.27 -19.44
C ILE A 149 11.62 13.70 -19.07
N ASP A 150 10.74 13.48 -20.06
CA ASP A 150 9.42 12.89 -19.82
C ASP A 150 9.53 11.45 -19.29
N ASP A 151 10.39 10.64 -19.90
CA ASP A 151 10.66 9.25 -19.48
C ASP A 151 11.31 9.21 -18.09
N MET A 152 12.19 10.16 -17.77
CA MET A 152 12.79 10.32 -16.45
C MET A 152 11.72 10.65 -15.39
N ASN A 153 10.90 11.67 -15.63
CA ASN A 153 9.82 12.07 -14.72
C ASN A 153 8.86 10.92 -14.48
N TYR A 154 8.49 10.21 -15.55
CA TYR A 154 7.64 9.03 -15.48
C TYR A 154 8.22 7.94 -14.57
N GLU A 155 9.47 7.53 -14.81
CA GLU A 155 10.11 6.46 -14.03
C GLU A 155 10.32 6.86 -12.56
N ILE A 156 10.60 8.14 -12.27
CA ILE A 156 10.67 8.64 -10.90
C ILE A 156 9.32 8.44 -10.19
N ILE A 157 8.24 8.97 -10.75
CA ILE A 157 6.91 8.90 -10.12
C ILE A 157 6.44 7.45 -10.01
N ARG A 158 6.67 6.63 -11.04
CA ARG A 158 6.36 5.19 -11.02
C ARG A 158 7.06 4.49 -9.86
N THR A 159 8.36 4.73 -9.69
CA THR A 159 9.16 4.11 -8.62
C THR A 159 8.71 4.58 -7.24
N LEU A 160 8.47 5.89 -7.07
CA LEU A 160 8.03 6.45 -5.79
C LEU A 160 6.64 5.95 -5.38
N THR A 161 5.70 5.88 -6.32
CA THR A 161 4.33 5.44 -5.99
C THR A 161 4.28 3.94 -5.72
N ARG A 162 5.08 3.12 -6.42
CA ARG A 162 5.18 1.67 -6.15
C ARG A 162 5.97 1.31 -4.91
N LEU A 163 6.60 2.27 -4.24
CA LEU A 163 7.34 2.01 -3.01
C LEU A 163 6.44 1.29 -1.99
N GLN A 164 6.78 0.05 -1.70
CA GLN A 164 6.23 -0.72 -0.60
C GLN A 164 7.08 -0.46 0.64
N ILE A 165 6.42 -0.08 1.72
CA ILE A 165 7.08 0.11 3.01
C ILE A 165 7.41 -1.28 3.55
N ALA A 166 8.70 -1.51 3.85
CA ALA A 166 9.10 -2.77 4.45
C ALA A 166 8.34 -2.97 5.77
N ALA A 167 7.66 -4.10 5.90
CA ALA A 167 6.90 -4.39 7.09
C ALA A 167 7.83 -4.49 8.31
N PRO A 168 7.57 -3.73 9.40
CA PRO A 168 8.28 -3.94 10.65
C PRO A 168 8.10 -5.39 11.11
N GLU A 169 9.10 -5.95 11.80
CA GLU A 169 9.05 -7.32 12.31
C GLU A 169 7.72 -7.59 13.05
N GLY A 170 6.90 -8.50 12.50
CA GLY A 170 5.62 -8.91 13.08
C GLY A 170 4.35 -8.38 12.41
N MET A 171 4.42 -7.49 11.42
CA MET A 171 3.26 -7.09 10.60
C MET A 171 3.30 -7.76 9.23
N GLU A 172 2.14 -8.25 8.77
CA GLU A 172 1.99 -8.73 7.39
C GLU A 172 1.81 -7.55 6.44
N GLN A 173 2.23 -7.70 5.18
CA GLN A 173 2.14 -6.61 4.18
C GLN A 173 0.70 -6.15 3.94
N ASP A 174 -0.26 -7.07 4.07
CA ASP A 174 -1.68 -6.78 3.90
C ASP A 174 -2.21 -5.82 4.97
N GLN A 175 -1.73 -5.94 6.22
CA GLN A 175 -2.11 -5.03 7.32
C GLN A 175 -1.60 -3.60 7.10
N ILE A 176 -0.47 -3.45 6.41
CA ILE A 176 0.09 -2.14 6.06
C ILE A 176 -0.70 -1.50 4.93
N ASN A 177 -1.13 -2.29 3.95
CA ASN A 177 -1.99 -1.82 2.88
C ASN A 177 -3.35 -1.37 3.42
N GLU A 178 -3.96 -2.14 4.33
CA GLU A 178 -5.20 -1.74 5.02
C GLU A 178 -5.03 -0.43 5.81
N MET A 179 -3.93 -0.28 6.57
CA MET A 179 -3.62 0.98 7.25
C MET A 179 -3.43 2.16 6.29
N LEU A 180 -2.80 1.92 5.14
CA LEU A 180 -2.61 2.93 4.10
C LEU A 180 -3.96 3.38 3.53
N ASP A 181 -4.85 2.44 3.22
CA ASP A 181 -6.18 2.72 2.69
C ASP A 181 -7.02 3.52 3.72
N GLU A 182 -6.98 3.14 5.00
CA GLU A 182 -7.67 3.92 6.06
C GLU A 182 -7.11 5.35 6.21
N LEU A 183 -5.80 5.55 6.04
CA LEU A 183 -5.17 6.88 6.11
C LEU A 183 -5.49 7.75 4.89
N VAL A 184 -5.73 7.13 3.73
CA VAL A 184 -6.14 7.81 2.50
C VAL A 184 -7.57 8.30 2.62
N ASP A 185 -8.46 7.44 3.12
CA ASP A 185 -9.89 7.76 3.29
C ASP A 185 -10.13 8.74 4.44
N ASN A 186 -9.32 8.69 5.50
CA ASN A 186 -9.45 9.60 6.64
C ASN A 186 -8.12 10.25 7.05
N PRO A 187 -7.77 11.40 6.44
CA PRO A 187 -6.49 12.08 6.67
C PRO A 187 -6.26 12.56 8.11
N ARG A 188 -7.32 12.60 8.94
CA ARG A 188 -7.27 13.09 10.34
C ARG A 188 -6.87 12.02 11.35
N VAL A 189 -6.78 10.75 10.94
CA VAL A 189 -6.39 9.66 11.85
C VAL A 189 -4.89 9.70 12.08
N ASP A 190 -4.48 9.72 13.35
CA ASP A 190 -3.09 9.60 13.74
C ASP A 190 -2.64 8.14 13.59
N PRO A 191 -1.56 7.82 12.85
CA PRO A 191 -1.10 6.45 12.64
C PRO A 191 -0.86 5.67 13.95
N SER A 192 -0.57 6.38 15.05
CA SER A 192 -0.40 5.77 16.38
C SER A 192 -1.68 5.14 16.94
N GLN A 193 -2.86 5.62 16.55
CA GLN A 193 -4.17 5.09 16.99
C GLN A 193 -4.63 3.86 16.18
N LEU A 194 -4.10 3.68 14.97
CA LEU A 194 -4.39 2.50 14.14
C LEU A 194 -3.70 1.26 14.69
N ARG A 195 -2.49 1.45 15.23
CA ARG A 195 -1.69 0.40 15.86
C ARG A 195 -2.39 -0.27 17.05
N THR A 196 -3.21 0.50 17.79
CA THR A 196 -3.94 0.00 18.96
C THR A 196 -5.29 -0.64 18.62
N ARG A 197 -5.84 -0.43 17.41
CA ARG A 197 -7.10 -1.07 16.97
C ARG A 197 -6.92 -2.52 16.55
N HIS A 198 -5.83 -2.86 15.86
CA HIS A 198 -5.57 -4.26 15.50
C HIS A 198 -5.21 -5.14 16.71
N GLU A 199 -4.65 -4.55 17.78
CA GLU A 199 -4.41 -5.27 19.03
C GLU A 199 -5.72 -5.59 19.78
N SER A 200 -6.74 -4.71 19.68
CA SER A 200 -8.02 -4.89 20.37
C SER A 200 -8.99 -5.83 19.65
N VAL A 201 -8.84 -6.09 18.36
CA VAL A 201 -9.66 -7.11 17.64
C VAL A 201 -9.25 -8.55 18.00
N SER A 202 -8.05 -8.77 18.52
CA SER A 202 -7.61 -10.09 19.01
C SER A 202 -8.06 -10.42 20.44
N THR A 203 -8.82 -9.54 21.12
CA THR A 203 -9.18 -9.71 22.54
C THR A 203 -10.67 -9.86 22.86
N PHE A 204 -11.55 -10.03 21.86
CA PHE A 204 -13.00 -10.18 22.07
C PHE A 204 -13.61 -11.55 21.68
N ALA A 205 -12.83 -12.63 21.70
CA ALA A 205 -13.36 -13.98 21.45
C ALA A 205 -13.62 -14.83 22.72
N ASP A 206 -13.32 -14.35 23.93
CA ASP A 206 -13.53 -15.12 25.18
C ASP A 206 -13.82 -14.19 26.38
N ALA A 207 -15.01 -13.59 26.45
CA ALA A 207 -15.52 -13.01 27.69
C ALA A 207 -17.03 -12.71 27.65
N GLU A 208 -17.85 -13.70 27.99
CA GLU A 208 -19.23 -13.57 28.48
C GLU A 208 -19.64 -15.00 28.92
N GLU A 209 -20.10 -15.32 30.14
CA GLU A 209 -21.00 -14.62 31.07
C GLU A 209 -20.77 -15.06 32.54
N GLU A 210 -20.87 -14.09 33.45
CA GLU A 210 -21.17 -14.29 34.87
C GLU A 210 -22.69 -14.49 35.09
N ALA A 211 -23.03 -15.34 36.07
CA ALA A 211 -24.40 -15.57 36.57
C ALA A 211 -24.96 -14.36 37.36
N PRO A 212 -26.28 -14.29 37.66
CA PRO A 212 -26.73 -14.82 38.97
C PRO A 212 -28.20 -15.35 39.10
N ALA A 213 -28.35 -16.24 40.09
CA ALA A 213 -29.45 -16.58 41.04
C ALA A 213 -30.95 -16.26 40.77
N ASP A 214 -31.86 -17.23 41.04
CA ASP A 214 -32.72 -17.32 42.26
C ASP A 214 -33.62 -18.61 42.28
N ARG A 215 -34.08 -19.04 43.47
CA ARG A 215 -34.86 -20.26 43.85
C ARG A 215 -36.39 -19.97 43.98
N PRO A 216 -37.35 -20.86 44.43
CA PRO A 216 -37.46 -22.34 44.56
C PRO A 216 -38.87 -22.97 44.21
N SER A 217 -38.99 -24.32 44.36
CA SER A 217 -40.16 -25.13 44.84
C SER A 217 -41.27 -25.67 43.90
N GLY A 218 -41.46 -27.01 43.91
CA GLY A 218 -42.80 -27.68 43.82
C GLY A 218 -42.88 -28.99 43.01
N PRO A 219 -43.62 -30.05 43.42
CA PRO A 219 -43.32 -31.47 43.09
C PRO A 219 -44.33 -32.20 42.15
N GLY A 220 -43.90 -33.30 41.51
CA GLY A 220 -44.79 -34.27 40.84
C GLY A 220 -44.07 -35.45 40.16
N SER A 221 -44.29 -36.67 40.68
CA SER A 221 -43.78 -38.00 40.22
C SER A 221 -44.46 -38.53 38.93
N PRO A 222 -44.25 -39.79 38.50
CA PRO A 222 -43.01 -40.44 37.99
C PRO A 222 -43.25 -41.11 36.60
N GLY A 223 -42.18 -41.42 35.85
CA GLY A 223 -42.29 -42.23 34.63
C GLY A 223 -40.94 -42.48 33.94
N ASP A 224 -40.45 -43.70 34.14
CA ASP A 224 -39.41 -44.52 33.47
C ASP A 224 -38.33 -43.95 32.51
N GLU A 225 -37.09 -44.31 32.87
CA GLU A 225 -35.99 -44.86 32.05
C GLU A 225 -35.33 -44.02 30.92
N GLU A 226 -34.20 -43.37 31.25
CA GLU A 226 -32.83 -43.64 30.70
C GLU A 226 -31.84 -42.59 31.25
N ALA A 227 -30.76 -43.04 31.88
CA ALA A 227 -29.85 -42.17 32.63
C ALA A 227 -28.80 -41.47 31.74
N PRO A 228 -28.68 -40.13 31.75
CA PRO A 228 -27.55 -39.44 31.16
C PRO A 228 -26.34 -39.54 32.11
N THR A 229 -25.21 -40.01 31.59
CA THR A 229 -23.93 -40.10 32.32
C THR A 229 -23.46 -38.70 32.75
N ARG A 230 -23.47 -38.45 34.06
CA ARG A 230 -22.95 -37.22 34.66
C ARG A 230 -21.41 -37.23 34.62
N PRO A 231 -20.74 -36.12 34.27
CA PRO A 231 -19.28 -36.04 34.37
C PRO A 231 -18.84 -36.14 35.84
N VAL A 232 -17.99 -37.12 36.15
CA VAL A 232 -17.40 -37.31 37.48
C VAL A 232 -16.49 -36.12 37.77
N ARG A 233 -16.91 -35.25 38.70
CA ARG A 233 -16.06 -34.19 39.24
C ARG A 233 -15.02 -34.86 40.15
N ARG A 234 -13.75 -34.85 39.74
CA ARG A 234 -12.64 -35.36 40.58
C ARG A 234 -12.55 -34.49 41.84
N GLU A 235 -12.70 -35.12 43.01
CA GLU A 235 -12.60 -34.45 44.31
C GLU A 235 -11.17 -33.99 44.65
N THR A 236 -10.16 -34.45 43.91
CA THR A 236 -8.75 -34.08 44.10
C THR A 236 -8.17 -33.36 42.89
N PRO A 237 -7.44 -32.24 43.10
CA PRO A 237 -6.80 -31.51 42.02
C PRO A 237 -5.75 -32.39 41.33
N LYS A 238 -5.64 -32.24 40.01
CA LYS A 238 -4.68 -32.98 39.18
C LYS A 238 -3.26 -32.50 39.51
N ILE A 239 -2.54 -33.26 40.32
CA ILE A 239 -1.15 -32.98 40.68
C ILE A 239 -0.29 -32.98 39.41
N GLY A 240 0.37 -31.84 39.14
CA GLY A 240 1.28 -31.67 38.03
C GLY A 240 2.59 -32.43 38.22
N ARG A 241 3.25 -32.81 37.13
CA ARG A 241 4.48 -33.64 37.13
C ARG A 241 5.62 -33.01 37.98
N ASN A 242 5.63 -31.69 38.15
CA ASN A 242 6.64 -30.96 38.94
C ASN A 242 6.14 -30.51 40.33
N ASP A 243 4.90 -30.78 40.72
CA ASP A 243 4.31 -30.35 42.00
C ASP A 243 4.84 -31.18 43.17
N PRO A 244 4.77 -30.67 44.41
CA PRO A 244 5.14 -31.45 45.60
C PRO A 244 4.30 -32.73 45.71
N CYS A 245 4.97 -33.86 45.94
CA CYS A 245 4.33 -35.16 45.99
C CYS A 245 3.45 -35.31 47.24
N HIS A 246 2.22 -35.83 47.06
CA HIS A 246 1.23 -36.00 48.12
C HIS A 246 1.61 -37.04 49.19
N CYS A 247 2.68 -37.82 49.00
CA CYS A 247 3.14 -38.83 49.96
C CYS A 247 3.99 -38.25 51.11
N GLY A 248 4.12 -36.92 51.21
CA GLY A 248 4.87 -36.24 52.28
C GLY A 248 6.40 -36.32 52.17
N SER A 249 6.94 -36.74 51.02
CA SER A 249 8.40 -36.94 50.84
C SER A 249 9.20 -35.67 50.58
N GLY A 250 8.53 -34.52 50.41
CA GLY A 250 9.16 -33.23 50.09
C GLY A 250 9.77 -33.12 48.67
N LYS A 251 9.64 -34.15 47.83
CA LYS A 251 10.17 -34.20 46.46
C LYS A 251 9.08 -33.90 45.42
N LYS A 252 9.48 -33.41 44.23
CA LYS A 252 8.56 -33.24 43.08
C LYS A 252 7.96 -34.58 42.65
N PHE A 253 6.70 -34.60 42.21
CA PHE A 253 5.93 -35.80 41.90
C PHE A 253 6.66 -36.75 40.93
N LYS A 254 7.28 -36.23 39.86
CA LYS A 254 8.09 -37.03 38.91
C LYS A 254 9.29 -37.78 39.50
N HIS A 255 9.78 -37.36 40.67
CA HIS A 255 10.92 -37.97 41.35
C HIS A 255 10.50 -38.85 42.54
N CYS A 256 9.19 -39.05 42.74
CA CYS A 256 8.64 -39.85 43.82
C CYS A 256 7.55 -40.81 43.30
N CYS A 257 6.27 -40.57 43.60
CA CYS A 257 5.17 -41.47 43.21
C CYS A 257 4.86 -41.48 41.70
N GLY A 258 5.36 -40.50 40.93
CA GLY A 258 5.21 -40.41 39.48
C GLY A 258 6.41 -40.93 38.69
N LYS A 259 7.28 -41.74 39.31
CA LYS A 259 8.42 -42.39 38.65
C LYS A 259 7.92 -43.71 38.04
N LEU A 260 7.92 -43.80 36.71
CA LEU A 260 7.79 -45.07 35.98
C LEU A 260 9.10 -45.86 36.10
#